data_AF-A0A432G0I2-F1
#
_entry.id   AF-A0A432G0I2-F1
#
_cell.length_a   1.000
_cell.length_b   1.000
_cell.length_c   1.000
_cell.angle_alpha   90.00
_cell.angle_beta   90.00
_cell.angle_gamma   90.00
#
_symmetry.space_group_name_H-M   'P 1'
#
loop_
_entity.id
_entity.type
_entity.pdbx_description
1 polymer ?
#
loop_
_entity_poly.entity_id
_entity_poly.type
_entity_poly.pdbx_seq_one_letter_code
_entity_poly.pdbx_strand_id
1 'polypeptide(L)'
;MMKWLCIGAALLTWPLIPFGAFVRLKNAGLSCPDWPLCYGQFIPPPGFEIALETGHRFVATLLGILIITITVKTFQQPAYRRHRKLAVISLILVCIQGI
;
A
#
# COMPACT_ATOMS: atom_id res chain seq x y z
N MET A 1 -15.69 -13.68 -4.94
CA MET A 1 -14.59 -12.76 -5.36
C MET A 1 -14.31 -11.66 -4.33
N MET A 2 -15.29 -10.82 -3.95
CA MET A 2 -15.05 -9.70 -3.02
C MET A 2 -14.44 -10.11 -1.67
N LYS A 3 -14.89 -11.23 -1.08
CA LYS A 3 -14.33 -11.74 0.19
C LYS A 3 -12.81 -11.99 0.09
N TRP A 4 -12.34 -12.56 -1.02
CA TRP A 4 -10.92 -12.83 -1.24
C TRP A 4 -10.10 -11.56 -1.40
N LEU A 5 -10.64 -10.53 -2.07
CA LEU A 5 -9.97 -9.23 -2.17
C LEU A 5 -9.83 -8.58 -0.80
N CYS A 6 -10.89 -8.58 0.02
CA CYS A 6 -10.83 -8.01 1.37
C CYS A 6 -9.89 -8.81 2.30
N ILE A 7 -9.91 -10.14 2.23
CA ILE A 7 -8.99 -10.99 2.99
C ILE A 7 -7.55 -10.74 2.54
N GLY A 8 -7.29 -10.68 1.24
CA GLY A 8 -5.97 -10.37 0.70
C GLY A 8 -5.48 -8.99 1.15
N ALA A 9 -6.34 -7.98 1.15
CA ALA A 9 -6.00 -6.64 1.63
C ALA A 9 -5.66 -6.67 3.12
N ALA A 10 -6.47 -7.32 3.95
CA ALA A 10 -6.20 -7.45 5.38
C ALA A 10 -4.88 -8.19 5.67
N LEU A 11 -4.64 -9.30 4.97
CA LEU A 11 -3.41 -10.09 5.10
C LEU A 11 -2.16 -9.32 4.64
N LEU A 12 -2.30 -8.41 3.67
CA LEU A 12 -1.21 -7.57 3.21
C LEU A 12 -0.96 -6.38 4.15
N THR A 13 -2.02 -5.75 4.65
CA THR A 13 -1.94 -4.61 5.58
C THR A 13 -1.30 -5.02 6.91
N TRP A 14 -1.66 -6.19 7.46
CA TRP A 14 -1.20 -6.61 8.79
C TRP A 14 0.33 -6.64 8.96
N PRO A 15 1.12 -7.29 8.07
CA PRO A 15 2.59 -7.26 8.15
C PRO A 15 3.18 -5.93 7.64
N LEU A 16 2.47 -5.19 6.79
CA LEU A 16 2.94 -3.90 6.27
C LEU A 16 3.08 -2.85 7.37
N ILE A 17 2.21 -2.87 8.39
CA ILE A 17 2.26 -1.96 9.55
C ILE A 17 3.58 -2.10 10.34
N PRO A 18 3.95 -3.27 10.91
CA PRO A 18 5.21 -3.43 11.62
C PRO A 18 6.42 -3.30 10.69
N PHE A 19 6.30 -3.63 9.41
CA PHE A 19 7.36 -3.38 8.45
C PHE A 19 7.64 -1.88 8.26
N GLY A 20 6.59 -1.05 8.16
CA GLY A 20 6.73 0.41 8.12
C GLY A 20 7.36 0.97 9.41
N ALA A 21 6.98 0.43 10.57
CA ALA A 21 7.63 0.77 11.84
C ALA A 21 9.13 0.37 11.85
N PHE A 22 9.47 -0.77 11.26
CA PHE A 22 10.85 -1.22 11.14
C PHE A 22 11.69 -0.31 10.23
N VAL A 23 11.16 0.12 9.07
CA VAL A 23 11.79 1.13 8.19
C VAL A 23 12.08 2.42 8.97
N ARG A 24 11.13 2.88 9.78
CA ARG A 24 11.31 4.06 10.65
C ARG A 24 12.40 3.86 11.68
N LEU A 25 12.41 2.74 12.40
CA LEU A 25 13.42 2.42 13.41
C LEU A 25 14.84 2.32 12.84
N LYS A 26 14.95 1.94 11.57
CA LYS A 26 16.22 1.89 10.86
C LYS A 26 16.64 3.23 10.24
N ASN A 27 15.87 4.30 10.45
CA ASN A 27 16.06 5.60 9.80
C ASN A 27 16.10 5.50 8.26
N ALA A 28 15.48 4.46 7.71
CA ALA A 28 15.51 4.15 6.29
C ALA A 28 14.50 4.94 5.47
N GLY A 29 13.55 5.63 6.09
CA GLY A 29 12.41 6.25 5.38
C GLY A 29 12.72 7.46 4.50
N LEU A 30 13.99 7.80 4.28
CA LEU A 30 14.47 8.83 3.36
C LEU A 30 15.68 8.34 2.52
N SER A 31 15.89 7.03 2.45
CA SER A 31 16.98 6.39 1.71
C SER A 31 16.79 6.46 0.19
N CYS A 32 15.55 6.65 -0.25
CA CYS A 32 15.16 6.71 -1.65
C CYS A 32 14.33 7.98 -1.94
N PRO A 33 14.89 8.95 -2.68
CA PRO A 33 14.20 10.21 -2.95
C PRO A 33 13.04 10.07 -3.94
N ASP A 34 13.08 9.07 -4.82
CA ASP A 34 12.17 8.90 -5.94
C ASP A 34 11.18 7.73 -5.73
N TRP A 35 10.07 7.76 -6.47
CA TRP A 35 9.14 6.64 -6.63
C TRP A 35 8.46 6.76 -8.00
N PRO A 36 8.29 5.69 -8.82
CA PRO A 36 8.56 4.27 -8.56
C PRO A 36 10.02 3.82 -8.78
N LEU A 37 10.84 4.70 -9.34
CA LEU A 37 12.28 4.50 -9.48
C LEU A 37 12.98 4.86 -8.18
N CYS A 38 14.20 4.37 -7.97
CA CYS A 38 15.09 4.84 -6.91
C CYS A 38 16.42 5.27 -7.53
N TYR A 39 16.80 6.55 -7.39
CA TYR A 39 17.98 7.12 -8.06
C TYR A 39 17.95 6.92 -9.59
N GLY A 40 16.75 7.06 -10.18
CA GLY A 40 16.53 6.83 -11.61
C GLY A 40 16.62 5.37 -12.08
N GLN A 41 16.75 4.40 -11.16
CA GLN A 41 16.85 2.97 -11.49
C GLN A 41 15.65 2.17 -10.96
N PHE A 42 15.21 1.16 -11.72
CA PHE A 42 14.15 0.24 -11.29
C PHE A 42 14.66 -0.79 -10.27
N ILE A 43 15.90 -1.24 -10.46
CA ILE A 43 16.62 -2.05 -9.49
C ILE A 43 17.44 -1.04 -8.67
N PRO A 44 17.09 -0.81 -7.39
CA PRO A 44 17.80 0.16 -6.57
C PRO A 44 19.27 -0.25 -6.38
N PRO A 45 20.17 0.72 -6.17
CA PRO A 45 21.55 0.41 -5.81
C PRO A 45 21.61 -0.41 -4.51
N PRO A 46 22.69 -1.18 -4.30
CA PRO A 46 22.83 -2.01 -3.11
C PRO A 46 22.84 -1.14 -1.85
N GLY A 47 22.01 -1.50 -0.89
CA GLY A 47 21.92 -0.84 0.41
C GLY A 47 20.77 -1.42 1.21
N PHE A 48 21.03 -1.85 2.44
CA PHE A 48 20.00 -2.48 3.27
C PHE A 48 18.82 -1.53 3.52
N GLU A 49 19.10 -0.27 3.86
CA GLU A 49 18.07 0.73 4.14
C GLU A 49 17.27 1.11 2.89
N ILE A 50 17.95 1.22 1.75
CA ILE A 50 17.30 1.44 0.44
C ILE A 50 16.35 0.27 0.13
N ALA A 51 16.82 -0.98 0.31
CA ALA A 51 16.00 -2.16 0.08
C ALA A 51 14.78 -2.23 1.00
N LEU A 52 14.93 -1.86 2.28
CA LEU A 52 13.81 -1.80 3.22
C LEU A 52 12.76 -0.76 2.80
N GLU A 53 13.19 0.46 2.48
CA GLU A 53 12.26 1.52 2.08
C GLU A 53 11.58 1.21 0.75
N THR A 54 12.35 0.85 -0.28
CA THR A 54 11.82 0.51 -1.59
C THR A 54 10.88 -0.70 -1.52
N GLY A 55 11.25 -1.73 -0.75
CA GLY A 55 10.40 -2.89 -0.51
C GLY A 55 9.07 -2.51 0.16
N HIS A 56 9.11 -1.65 1.19
CA HIS A 56 7.91 -1.16 1.84
C HIS A 56 6.99 -0.39 0.88
N ARG A 57 7.56 0.51 0.05
CA ARG A 57 6.81 1.30 -0.95
C ARG A 57 6.15 0.41 -2.01
N PHE A 58 6.82 -0.66 -2.48
CA PHE A 58 6.23 -1.60 -3.44
C PHE A 58 5.03 -2.35 -2.87
N VAL A 59 5.17 -2.88 -1.65
CA VAL A 59 4.08 -3.61 -0.98
C VAL A 59 2.91 -2.65 -0.67
N ALA A 60 3.19 -1.41 -0.25
CA ALA A 60 2.17 -0.39 -0.04
C ALA A 60 1.42 -0.02 -1.34
N THR A 61 2.13 0.09 -2.47
CA THR A 61 1.51 0.36 -3.78
C THR A 61 0.61 -0.78 -4.22
N LEU A 62 1.04 -2.04 -4.02
CA LEU A 62 0.21 -3.22 -4.28
C LEU A 62 -1.07 -3.20 -3.43
N LEU A 63 -0.96 -2.84 -2.15
CA LEU A 63 -2.12 -2.67 -1.27
C LEU A 63 -3.06 -1.56 -1.79
N GLY A 64 -2.52 -0.42 -2.21
CA GLY A 64 -3.28 0.68 -2.81
C GLY A 64 -4.09 0.25 -4.03
N ILE A 65 -3.47 -0.49 -4.97
CA ILE A 65 -4.14 -1.05 -6.15
C ILE A 65 -5.29 -1.98 -5.75
N LEU A 66 -5.09 -2.79 -4.71
CA LEU A 66 -6.12 -3.70 -4.21
C LEU A 66 -7.30 -2.94 -3.60
N ILE A 67 -7.05 -1.88 -2.82
CA ILE A 67 -8.10 -1.01 -2.26
C ILE A 67 -8.86 -0.26 -3.36
N ILE A 68 -8.19 0.22 -4.41
CA ILE A 68 -8.83 0.82 -5.59
C ILE A 68 -9.74 -0.21 -6.26
N THR A 69 -9.27 -1.44 -6.46
CA THR A 69 -10.05 -2.53 -7.06
C THR A 69 -11.30 -2.86 -6.22
N ILE A 70 -11.15 -2.95 -4.90
CA ILE A 70 -12.28 -3.15 -3.97
C ILE A 70 -13.28 -2.00 -4.07
N THR A 71 -12.79 -0.75 -4.15
CA THR A 71 -13.62 0.44 -4.29
C THR A 71 -14.43 0.36 -5.59
N VAL A 72 -13.78 0.18 -6.74
CA VAL A 72 -14.45 0.06 -8.05
C VAL A 72 -15.50 -1.05 -8.04
N LYS A 73 -15.16 -2.25 -7.56
CA LYS A 73 -16.10 -3.38 -7.49
C LYS A 73 -17.27 -3.13 -6.53
N THR A 74 -17.08 -2.34 -5.47
CA THR A 74 -18.14 -1.93 -4.53
C THR A 74 -19.12 -0.96 -5.18
N PHE A 75 -18.66 -0.12 -6.13
CA PHE A 75 -19.56 0.74 -6.91
C PHE A 75 -20.30 -0.01 -8.03
N GLN A 76 -19.65 -0.97 -8.68
CA GLN A 76 -20.23 -1.79 -9.76
C GLN A 76 -21.33 -2.74 -9.27
N GLN A 77 -21.29 -3.18 -8.01
CA GLN A 77 -22.22 -4.19 -7.50
C GLN A 77 -23.25 -3.59 -6.53
N PRO A 78 -24.56 -3.59 -6.87
CA PRO A 78 -25.59 -2.98 -6.04
C PRO A 78 -25.73 -3.64 -4.66
N ALA A 79 -25.39 -4.93 -4.55
CA ALA A 79 -25.38 -5.68 -3.29
C ALA A 79 -24.50 -5.04 -2.19
N TYR A 80 -23.46 -4.28 -2.56
CA TYR A 80 -22.55 -3.65 -1.60
C TYR A 80 -22.78 -2.13 -1.44
N ARG A 81 -23.92 -1.59 -1.89
CA ARG A 81 -24.22 -0.15 -1.82
C ARG A 81 -24.04 0.43 -0.40
N ARG A 82 -24.41 -0.32 0.64
CA ARG A 82 -24.25 0.08 2.05
C ARG A 82 -22.78 0.31 2.45
N HIS A 83 -21.84 -0.37 1.80
CA HIS A 83 -20.41 -0.33 2.14
C HIS A 83 -19.63 0.72 1.33
N ARG A 84 -20.26 1.46 0.41
CA ARG A 84 -19.60 2.48 -0.42
C ARG A 84 -18.91 3.57 0.42
N LYS A 85 -19.53 4.01 1.52
CA LYS A 85 -18.93 4.99 2.44
C LYS A 85 -17.61 4.46 3.03
N LEU A 86 -17.60 3.20 3.49
CA LEU A 86 -16.41 2.56 4.05
C LEU A 86 -15.29 2.41 3.00
N ALA A 87 -15.65 2.01 1.77
CA ALA A 87 -14.68 1.88 0.68
C ALA A 87 -14.01 3.23 0.33
N VAL A 88 -14.80 4.30 0.24
CA VAL A 88 -14.29 5.65 -0.04
C VAL A 88 -13.43 6.16 1.11
N ILE A 89 -13.86 6.00 2.37
CA ILE A 89 -13.07 6.39 3.54
C ILE A 89 -11.73 5.64 3.55
N SER A 90 -11.74 4.32 3.32
CA SER A 90 -10.52 3.52 3.26
C SER A 90 -9.56 4.01 2.18
N LEU A 91 -10.07 4.35 0.99
CA LEU A 91 -9.24 4.87 -0.10
C LEU A 91 -8.61 6.22 0.28
N ILE A 92 -9.40 7.13 0.86
CA ILE A 92 -8.91 8.43 1.31
C ILE A 92 -7.82 8.26 2.38
N LEU A 93 -8.05 7.41 3.38
CA LEU A 93 -7.08 7.16 4.45
C LEU A 93 -5.75 6.62 3.90
N VAL A 94 -5.79 5.67 2.94
CA VAL A 94 -4.59 5.12 2.32
C VAL A 94 -3.83 6.19 1.50
N CYS A 95 -4.54 7.04 0.76
CA CYS A 95 -3.90 8.14 0.03
C CYS A 95 -3.25 9.15 0.98
N ILE A 96 -3.90 9.49 2.10
CA ILE A 96 -3.34 10.41 3.10
C ILE A 96 -2.13 9.78 3.80
N GLN A 97 -2.20 8.49 4.13
CA GLN A 97 -1.09 7.78 4.78
C GLN A 97 0.12 7.57 3.85
N GLY A 98 -0.11 7.52 2.53
CA GLY A 98 0.92 7.31 1.52
C GLY A 98 1.59 8.58 0.99
N ILE A 99 1.12 9.77 1.39
CA ILE A 99 1.78 11.08 1.17
C ILE A 99 2.75 11.33 2.33
#